data_AF-A0A9P5DUP9-F1
#
_entry.id   AF-A0A9P5DUP9-F1
#
_cell.length_a   1.000
_cell.length_b   1.000
_cell.length_c   1.000
_cell.angle_alpha   90.00
_cell.angle_beta   90.00
_cell.angle_gamma   90.00
#
_symmetry.space_group_name_H-M   'P 1'
#
loop_
_entity.id
_entity.type
_entity.pdbx_description
1 polymer ?
#
loop_
_entity_poly.entity_id
_entity_poly.type
_entity_poly.pdbx_seq_one_letter_code
_entity_poly.pdbx_strand_id
1 'polypeptide(L)'
;MFAILSAILLAKLHAQSHFGTYETSFDTDFFFPLRVPLEKVKFWGSPHFYNNGTPWINSPDEAAPWPENVRYVGEPSHELDENWQRLIGKRYFSISDEEAEKIWGDRRHEYVDQNMGGYTAGFDVFHTLHCINELRKALRPDYYPPKSHTLHGALHNGTPRSVALTISMLRKHNSDTYKIHGGS
;
A
#
# COMPACT_ATOMS: atom_id res chain seq x y z
N MET A 1 17.78 -32.49 -13.17
CA MET A 1 16.80 -31.79 -12.30
C MET A 1 17.24 -30.37 -11.93
N PHE A 2 18.44 -30.16 -11.38
CA PHE A 2 18.92 -28.83 -10.96
C PHE A 2 19.00 -27.81 -12.12
N ALA A 3 19.57 -28.19 -13.27
CA ALA A 3 19.72 -27.29 -14.42
C ALA A 3 18.38 -26.79 -15.02
N ILE A 4 17.34 -27.64 -14.99
CA ILE A 4 16.01 -27.28 -15.49
C ILE A 4 15.33 -26.30 -14.53
N LEU A 5 15.45 -26.52 -13.22
CA LEU A 5 14.99 -25.58 -12.20
C LEU A 5 15.71 -24.24 -12.28
N SER A 6 17.04 -24.25 -12.48
CA SER A 6 17.83 -23.04 -12.69
C SER A 6 17.42 -22.28 -13.95
N ALA A 7 17.18 -22.97 -15.06
CA ALA A 7 16.71 -22.36 -16.30
C ALA A 7 15.31 -21.76 -16.16
N ILE A 8 14.39 -22.45 -15.45
CA ILE A 8 13.05 -21.93 -15.16
C ILE A 8 13.11 -20.71 -14.24
N LEU A 9 13.97 -20.72 -13.22
CA LEU A 9 14.19 -19.58 -12.33
C LEU A 9 14.78 -18.38 -13.06
N LEU A 10 15.77 -18.61 -13.93
CA LEU A 10 16.37 -17.55 -14.76
C LEU A 10 15.36 -16.96 -15.74
N ALA A 11 14.55 -17.79 -16.40
CA ALA A 11 13.49 -17.32 -17.28
C ALA A 11 12.43 -16.50 -16.52
N LYS A 12 12.06 -16.91 -15.30
CA LYS A 12 11.13 -16.15 -14.44
C LYS A 12 11.72 -14.82 -13.94
N LEU A 13 13.00 -14.81 -13.57
CA LEU A 13 13.73 -13.59 -13.18
C LEU A 13 13.80 -12.59 -14.33
N HIS A 14 14.08 -13.08 -15.55
CA HIS A 14 14.10 -12.26 -16.75
C HIS A 14 12.69 -11.77 -17.14
N ALA A 15 11.66 -12.59 -16.93
CA ALA A 15 10.27 -12.16 -17.09
C ALA A 15 9.87 -11.06 -16.09
N GLN A 16 10.39 -11.11 -14.86
CA GLN A 16 10.15 -10.08 -13.84
C GLN A 16 10.79 -8.73 -14.17
N SER A 17 11.93 -8.70 -14.87
CA SER A 17 12.56 -7.44 -15.27
C SER A 17 11.78 -6.66 -16.33
N HIS A 18 10.75 -7.26 -16.96
CA HIS A 18 9.92 -6.55 -17.94
C HIS A 18 9.09 -5.41 -17.35
N PHE A 19 8.87 -5.37 -16.03
CA PHE A 19 8.07 -4.34 -15.37
C PHE A 19 8.90 -3.20 -14.77
N GLY A 20 10.23 -3.26 -14.90
CA GLY A 20 11.18 -2.30 -14.33
C GLY A 20 11.91 -2.80 -13.08
N THR A 21 12.74 -1.93 -12.49
CA THR A 21 13.52 -2.22 -11.28
C THR A 21 13.51 -1.02 -10.34
N TYR A 22 13.97 -1.21 -9.10
CA TYR A 22 14.13 -0.09 -8.16
C TYR A 22 15.10 0.98 -8.67
N GLU A 23 16.14 0.59 -9.42
CA GLU A 23 17.17 1.47 -9.98
C GLU A 23 16.66 2.28 -11.17
N THR A 24 15.76 1.71 -11.98
CA THR A 24 15.32 2.29 -13.24
C THR A 24 13.84 2.67 -13.28
N SER A 25 13.15 2.59 -12.14
CA SER A 25 11.71 2.72 -11.98
C SER A 25 10.90 1.57 -12.58
N PHE A 26 9.66 1.42 -12.09
CA PHE A 26 8.66 0.50 -12.61
C PHE A 26 7.73 1.19 -13.63
N ASP A 27 7.10 0.42 -14.51
CA ASP A 27 6.11 0.93 -15.48
C ASP A 27 4.91 1.65 -14.82
N THR A 28 4.69 1.36 -13.54
CA THR A 28 3.65 1.96 -12.70
C THR A 28 4.09 3.21 -11.95
N ASP A 29 5.39 3.54 -11.97
CA ASP A 29 5.89 4.72 -11.29
C ASP A 29 5.44 5.99 -11.99
N PHE A 30 5.42 7.08 -11.23
CA PHE A 30 5.12 8.39 -11.79
C PHE A 30 6.12 8.73 -12.90
N PHE A 31 5.64 9.32 -14.00
CA PHE A 31 6.48 9.72 -15.13
C PHE A 31 7.46 10.86 -14.83
N PHE A 32 7.45 11.40 -13.61
CA PHE A 32 8.42 12.39 -13.15
C PHE A 32 9.61 11.64 -12.54
N PRO A 33 10.86 12.03 -12.83
CA PRO A 33 12.02 11.34 -12.27
C PRO A 33 12.11 11.58 -10.76
N LEU A 34 11.44 10.75 -9.97
CA LEU A 34 11.69 10.60 -8.55
C LEU A 34 13.05 9.91 -8.39
N ARG A 35 14.11 10.72 -8.41
CA ARG A 35 15.48 10.25 -8.12
C ARG A 35 15.67 10.13 -6.62
N VAL A 36 14.98 9.16 -6.03
CA VAL A 36 15.21 8.78 -4.63
C VAL A 36 16.48 7.93 -4.60
N PRO A 37 17.51 8.31 -3.85
CA PRO A 37 18.71 7.50 -3.73
C PRO A 37 18.34 6.14 -3.13
N LEU A 38 18.82 5.07 -3.76
CA LEU A 38 18.62 3.74 -3.23
C LEU A 38 19.59 3.48 -2.09
N GLU A 39 19.03 3.09 -0.95
CA GLU A 39 19.81 2.64 0.20
C GLU A 39 19.44 1.19 0.51
N LYS A 40 20.46 0.34 0.57
CA LYS A 40 20.28 -1.05 0.99
C LYS A 40 20.38 -1.11 2.52
N VAL A 41 19.22 -1.11 3.16
CA VAL A 41 19.11 -1.28 4.62
C VAL A 41 18.80 -2.73 4.97
N LYS A 42 19.36 -3.21 6.09
CA LYS A 42 18.97 -4.49 6.67
C LYS A 42 17.86 -4.23 7.68
N PHE A 43 16.69 -4.80 7.43
CA PHE A 43 15.57 -4.68 8.36
C PHE A 43 15.78 -5.58 9.58
N TRP A 44 15.79 -4.96 10.76
CA TRP A 44 15.82 -5.65 12.05
C TRP A 44 14.47 -5.41 12.73
N GLY A 45 13.56 -6.37 12.60
CA GLY A 45 12.20 -6.24 13.15
C GLY A 45 11.48 -7.58 13.30
N SER A 46 12.22 -8.68 13.23
CA SER A 46 11.62 -10.00 13.42
C SER A 46 11.19 -10.16 14.87
N PRO A 47 9.96 -10.63 15.13
CA PRO A 47 9.58 -11.00 16.49
C PRO A 47 10.53 -12.09 16.98
N HIS A 48 11.11 -11.86 18.15
CA HIS A 48 11.80 -12.87 18.92
C HIS A 48 10.78 -13.69 19.70
N PHE A 49 11.14 -14.88 20.15
CA PHE A 49 10.26 -15.74 20.93
C PHE A 49 10.98 -16.19 22.19
N TYR A 50 10.31 -16.12 23.33
CA TYR A 50 10.78 -16.80 24.54
C TYR A 50 10.65 -18.33 24.37
N ASN A 51 11.27 -19.11 25.26
CA ASN A 51 11.21 -20.58 25.21
C ASN A 51 9.78 -21.14 25.29
N ASN A 52 8.83 -20.36 25.83
CA ASN A 52 7.40 -20.72 25.92
C ASN A 52 6.59 -20.36 24.66
N GLY A 53 7.23 -19.83 23.61
CA GLY A 53 6.57 -19.42 22.37
C GLY A 53 5.90 -18.04 22.41
N THR A 54 6.00 -17.30 23.52
CA THR A 54 5.51 -15.92 23.57
C THR A 54 6.39 -15.01 22.71
N PRO A 55 5.83 -14.28 21.73
CA PRO A 55 6.59 -13.34 20.92
C PRO A 55 6.96 -12.08 21.74
N TRP A 56 8.14 -11.53 21.47
CA TRP A 56 8.60 -10.26 22.00
C TRP A 56 9.41 -9.50 20.94
N ILE A 57 9.44 -8.18 21.04
CA ILE A 57 10.21 -7.29 20.17
C ILE A 57 10.99 -6.34 21.06
N ASN A 58 12.21 -5.97 20.65
CA ASN A 58 13.00 -4.96 21.35
C ASN A 58 12.21 -3.66 21.43
N SER A 59 12.20 -3.04 22.60
CA SER A 59 11.77 -1.64 22.68
C SER A 59 12.60 -0.79 21.72
N PRO A 60 12.01 0.21 21.06
CA PRO A 60 12.77 1.12 20.22
C PRO A 60 13.90 1.76 21.02
N ASP A 61 15.08 1.87 20.42
CA ASP A 61 16.16 2.67 20.97
C ASP A 61 15.94 4.13 20.56
N GLU A 62 15.64 5.00 21.51
CA GLU A 62 15.36 6.42 21.24
C GLU A 62 16.56 7.14 20.59
N ALA A 63 17.78 6.64 20.79
CA ALA A 63 19.00 7.18 20.19
C ALA A 63 19.26 6.66 18.77
N ALA A 64 18.54 5.63 18.31
CA ALA A 64 18.68 5.07 16.98
C ALA A 64 18.07 5.99 15.91
N PRO A 65 18.52 5.90 14.65
CA PRO A 65 17.86 6.61 13.55
C PRO A 65 16.46 6.05 13.28
N TRP A 66 15.62 6.87 12.65
CA TRP A 66 14.34 6.39 12.11
C TRP A 66 14.60 5.31 11.04
N PRO A 67 13.83 4.21 10.99
CA PRO A 67 12.60 3.92 11.76
C PRO A 67 12.81 3.16 13.08
N GLU A 68 14.03 2.85 13.47
CA GLU A 68 14.35 1.96 14.60
C GLU A 68 14.00 2.54 15.97
N ASN A 69 13.90 3.87 16.06
CA ASN A 69 13.50 4.60 17.25
C ASN A 69 11.98 4.73 17.45
N VAL A 70 11.15 4.07 16.64
CA VAL A 70 9.68 4.21 16.70
C VAL A 70 8.99 2.86 16.80
N ARG A 71 8.04 2.75 17.73
CA ARG A 71 7.21 1.55 17.92
C ARG A 71 5.98 1.58 17.02
N TYR A 72 5.81 0.54 16.20
CA TYR A 72 4.64 0.34 15.33
C TYR A 72 3.81 -0.92 15.63
N VAL A 73 4.20 -1.69 16.65
CA VAL A 73 3.57 -2.95 17.05
C VAL A 73 3.52 -3.08 18.58
N GLY A 74 2.61 -3.91 19.10
CA GLY A 74 2.45 -4.18 20.53
C GLY A 74 1.02 -3.95 21.02
N GLU A 75 0.88 -3.83 22.34
CA GLU A 75 -0.40 -3.51 22.99
C GLU A 75 -0.92 -2.13 22.52
N PRO A 76 -2.24 -1.97 22.34
CA PRO A 76 -2.87 -0.69 22.05
C PRO A 76 -2.47 0.39 23.05
N SER A 77 -2.07 1.55 22.52
CA SER A 77 -1.76 2.74 23.30
C SER A 77 -1.95 3.99 22.45
N HIS A 78 -2.10 5.14 23.11
CA HIS A 78 -2.16 6.44 22.42
C HIS A 78 -0.90 6.71 21.60
N GLU A 79 0.27 6.45 22.18
CA GLU A 79 1.57 6.64 21.52
C GLU A 79 1.69 5.78 20.24
N LEU A 80 1.24 4.52 20.30
CA LEU A 80 1.23 3.65 19.13
C LEU A 80 0.33 4.22 18.02
N ASP A 81 -0.85 4.72 18.38
CA ASP A 81 -1.78 5.35 17.44
C ASP A 81 -1.21 6.64 16.83
N GLU A 82 -0.51 7.46 17.61
CA GLU A 82 0.19 8.64 17.13
C GLU A 82 1.34 8.30 16.18
N ASN A 83 2.10 7.24 16.47
CA ASN A 83 3.16 6.75 15.58
C ASN A 83 2.60 6.33 14.21
N TRP A 84 1.50 5.56 14.20
CA TRP A 84 0.79 5.23 12.97
C TRP A 84 0.26 6.49 12.28
N GLN A 85 -0.38 7.40 13.00
CA GLN A 85 -0.90 8.64 12.42
C GLN A 85 0.20 9.52 11.81
N ARG A 86 1.39 9.57 12.42
CA ARG A 86 2.54 10.29 11.85
C ARG A 86 3.05 9.62 10.57
N LEU A 87 3.00 8.29 10.50
CA LEU A 87 3.46 7.52 9.33
C LEU A 87 2.50 7.60 8.14
N ILE A 88 1.18 7.51 8.37
CA ILE A 88 0.16 7.36 7.30
C ILE A 88 -0.92 8.45 7.28
N GLY A 89 -0.85 9.44 8.17
CA GLY A 89 -1.86 10.50 8.28
C GLY A 89 -1.93 11.42 7.07
N LYS A 90 -0.79 11.68 6.42
CA LYS A 90 -0.67 12.51 5.21
C LYS A 90 -0.51 11.66 3.93
N ARG A 91 -1.29 10.58 3.84
CA ARG A 91 -1.21 9.60 2.73
C ARG A 91 -1.77 10.09 1.40
N TYR A 92 -2.58 11.14 1.42
CA TYR A 92 -3.17 11.74 0.22
C TYR A 92 -2.64 13.16 0.04
N PHE A 93 -2.42 13.54 -1.22
CA PHE A 93 -1.96 14.86 -1.63
C PHE A 93 -2.67 15.26 -2.92
N SER A 94 -2.78 16.56 -3.18
CA SER A 94 -3.34 17.07 -4.44
C SER A 94 -2.25 17.23 -5.48
N ILE A 95 -2.55 16.83 -6.71
CA ILE A 95 -1.73 17.06 -7.92
C ILE A 95 -2.43 18.03 -8.87
N SER A 96 -1.68 18.58 -9.83
CA SER A 96 -2.23 19.53 -10.83
C SER A 96 -3.09 18.84 -11.89
N ASP A 97 -3.82 19.63 -12.70
CA ASP A 97 -4.60 19.10 -13.84
C ASP A 97 -3.70 18.46 -14.89
N GLU A 98 -2.55 19.07 -15.18
CA GLU A 98 -1.57 18.54 -16.13
C GLU A 98 -0.98 17.20 -15.65
N GLU A 99 -0.68 17.09 -14.35
CA GLU A 99 -0.22 15.84 -13.74
C GLU A 99 -1.31 14.76 -13.80
N ALA A 100 -2.54 15.14 -13.44
CA ALA A 100 -3.69 14.23 -13.44
C ALA A 100 -4.09 13.76 -14.85
N GLU A 101 -4.05 14.64 -15.85
CA GLU A 101 -4.25 14.30 -17.25
C GLU A 101 -3.18 13.32 -17.74
N LYS A 102 -1.92 13.53 -17.37
CA LYS A 102 -0.85 12.60 -17.74
C LYS A 102 -0.99 11.21 -17.12
N ILE A 103 -1.49 11.12 -15.88
CA ILE A 103 -1.59 9.86 -15.13
C ILE A 103 -2.89 9.12 -15.46
N TRP A 104 -4.03 9.84 -15.52
CA TRP A 104 -5.36 9.25 -15.61
C TRP A 104 -6.12 9.64 -16.88
N GLY A 105 -5.64 10.60 -17.67
CA GLY A 105 -6.32 11.10 -18.87
C GLY A 105 -7.72 11.60 -18.56
N ASP A 106 -8.69 11.16 -19.37
CA ASP A 106 -10.10 11.52 -19.21
C ASP A 106 -10.69 11.07 -17.86
N ARG A 107 -10.09 10.06 -17.21
CA ARG A 107 -10.58 9.56 -15.93
C ARG A 107 -10.30 10.51 -14.77
N ARG A 108 -9.45 11.53 -14.92
CA ARG A 108 -9.07 12.45 -13.83
C ARG A 108 -10.28 13.05 -13.09
N HIS A 109 -11.40 13.25 -13.77
CA HIS A 109 -12.65 13.73 -13.17
C HIS A 109 -13.20 12.85 -12.01
N GLU A 110 -12.76 11.60 -11.87
CA GLU A 110 -13.11 10.70 -10.76
C GLU A 110 -12.36 11.05 -9.47
N TYR A 111 -11.32 11.88 -9.56
CA TYR A 111 -10.33 12.11 -8.49
C TYR A 111 -10.25 13.57 -8.06
N VAL A 112 -11.28 14.39 -8.35
CA VAL A 112 -11.26 15.82 -8.02
C VAL A 112 -11.11 16.03 -6.51
N ASP A 113 -10.09 16.80 -6.13
CA ASP A 113 -9.87 17.20 -4.74
C ASP A 113 -10.79 18.37 -4.37
N GLN A 114 -11.81 18.09 -3.57
CA GLN A 114 -12.81 19.09 -3.18
C GLN A 114 -12.27 20.16 -2.23
N ASN A 115 -11.13 19.92 -1.58
CA ASN A 115 -10.57 20.83 -0.60
C ASN A 115 -9.48 21.73 -1.19
N MET A 116 -8.64 21.17 -2.07
CA MET A 116 -7.47 21.82 -2.63
C MET A 116 -7.63 22.26 -4.09
N GLY A 117 -8.69 21.82 -4.78
CA GLY A 117 -9.03 22.25 -6.14
C GLY A 117 -8.21 21.61 -7.26
N GLY A 118 -7.31 20.67 -6.95
CA GLY A 118 -6.62 19.82 -7.91
C GLY A 118 -7.23 18.41 -7.94
N TYR A 119 -6.37 17.39 -7.97
CA TYR A 119 -6.79 15.99 -7.98
C TYR A 119 -6.11 15.19 -6.87
N THR A 120 -6.88 14.40 -6.13
CA THR A 120 -6.37 13.60 -5.01
C THR A 120 -5.59 12.39 -5.51
N ALA A 121 -4.31 12.33 -5.15
CA ALA A 121 -3.39 11.23 -5.40
C ALA A 121 -2.84 10.66 -4.08
N GLY A 122 -2.23 9.49 -4.16
CA GLY A 122 -1.56 8.84 -3.03
C GLY A 122 -0.71 7.66 -3.48
N PHE A 123 0.30 7.31 -2.68
CA PHE A 123 1.10 6.10 -2.94
C PHE A 123 0.42 4.86 -2.36
N ASP A 124 0.42 3.76 -3.13
CA ASP A 124 -0.24 2.51 -2.74
C ASP A 124 0.35 1.89 -1.46
N VAL A 125 1.63 2.12 -1.18
CA VAL A 125 2.26 1.69 0.08
C VAL A 125 1.55 2.29 1.30
N PHE A 126 1.10 3.54 1.25
CA PHE A 126 0.38 4.15 2.35
C PHE A 126 -1.05 3.63 2.49
N HIS A 127 -1.68 3.22 1.39
CA HIS A 127 -2.98 2.53 1.44
C HIS A 127 -2.83 1.15 2.09
N THR A 128 -1.79 0.40 1.70
CA THR A 128 -1.47 -0.90 2.31
C THR A 128 -1.24 -0.76 3.82
N LEU A 129 -0.41 0.22 4.23
CA LEU A 129 -0.15 0.49 5.65
C LEU A 129 -1.41 0.96 6.41
N HIS A 130 -2.26 1.77 5.78
CA HIS A 130 -3.57 2.15 6.34
C HIS A 130 -4.43 0.92 6.63
N CYS A 131 -4.57 0.00 5.67
CA CYS A 131 -5.35 -1.21 5.86
C CYS A 131 -4.76 -2.13 6.94
N ILE A 132 -3.44 -2.24 7.03
CA ILE A 132 -2.77 -2.99 8.11
C ILE A 132 -3.06 -2.35 9.47
N ASN A 133 -3.06 -1.02 9.58
CA ASN A 133 -3.40 -0.32 10.81
C ASN A 133 -4.87 -0.54 11.20
N GLU A 134 -5.79 -0.51 10.24
CA GLU A 134 -7.20 -0.82 10.50
C GLU A 134 -7.39 -2.26 10.97
N LEU A 135 -6.68 -3.23 10.38
CA LEU A 135 -6.68 -4.61 10.85
C LEU A 135 -6.12 -4.74 12.27
N ARG A 136 -4.99 -4.08 12.57
CA ARG A 136 -4.40 -4.04 13.92
C ARG A 136 -5.43 -3.60 14.96
N LYS A 137 -6.19 -2.54 14.66
CA LYS A 137 -7.21 -2.00 15.56
C LYS A 137 -8.43 -2.92 15.66
N ALA A 138 -8.87 -3.50 14.54
CA ALA A 138 -9.99 -4.44 14.50
C ALA A 138 -9.76 -5.72 15.32
N LEU A 139 -8.50 -6.16 15.46
CA LEU A 139 -8.11 -7.28 16.31
C LEU A 139 -8.17 -6.98 17.81
N ARG A 140 -8.41 -5.73 18.22
CA ARG A 140 -8.48 -5.28 19.61
C ARG A 140 -9.79 -4.56 19.92
N PRO A 141 -10.94 -5.25 19.82
CA PRO A 141 -12.26 -4.65 20.07
C PRO A 141 -12.45 -4.23 21.54
N ASP A 142 -11.63 -4.78 22.45
CA ASP A 142 -11.53 -4.37 23.86
C ASP A 142 -11.06 -2.91 24.01
N TYR A 143 -10.18 -2.46 23.11
CA TYR A 143 -9.62 -1.11 23.12
C TYR A 143 -10.22 -0.20 22.03
N TYR A 144 -10.58 -0.76 20.87
CA TYR A 144 -11.17 -0.06 19.73
C TYR A 144 -12.59 -0.56 19.42
N PRO A 145 -13.63 0.02 20.04
CA PRO A 145 -15.01 -0.42 19.83
C PRO A 145 -15.44 -0.29 18.36
N PRO A 146 -16.32 -1.17 17.84
CA PRO A 146 -16.67 -1.26 16.41
C PRO A 146 -17.07 0.05 15.72
N LYS A 147 -17.61 1.02 16.48
CA LYS A 147 -18.02 2.33 15.96
C LYS A 147 -16.87 3.17 15.40
N SER A 148 -15.61 2.89 15.75
CA SER A 148 -14.44 3.61 15.20
C SER A 148 -13.98 3.12 13.82
N HIS A 149 -14.42 1.94 13.36
CA HIS A 149 -13.90 1.27 12.16
C HIS A 149 -14.92 1.06 11.03
N THR A 150 -16.22 1.07 11.34
CA THR A 150 -17.31 0.86 10.35
C THR A 150 -17.36 1.90 9.23
N LEU A 151 -16.76 3.09 9.41
CA LEU A 151 -16.73 4.10 8.35
C LEU A 151 -15.87 3.67 7.15
N HIS A 152 -14.84 2.84 7.39
CA HIS A 152 -13.96 2.38 6.32
C HIS A 152 -14.69 1.48 5.32
N GLY A 153 -15.56 0.59 5.81
CA GLY A 153 -16.41 -0.25 4.96
C GLY A 153 -17.40 0.55 4.10
N ALA A 154 -18.00 1.63 4.62
CA ALA A 154 -18.95 2.44 3.85
C ALA A 154 -18.30 3.15 2.64
N LEU A 155 -17.02 3.52 2.74
CA LEU A 155 -16.23 4.08 1.64
C LEU A 155 -15.83 3.02 0.58
N HIS A 156 -15.71 1.76 0.98
CA HIS A 156 -15.38 0.63 0.09
C HIS A 156 -16.60 -0.14 -0.44
N ASN A 157 -17.79 0.03 0.16
CA ASN A 157 -19.01 -0.75 -0.13
C ASN A 157 -20.09 0.05 -0.89
N GLY A 158 -19.83 1.34 -1.16
CA GLY A 158 -20.61 2.13 -2.13
C GLY A 158 -20.15 1.80 -3.55
N THR A 159 -21.07 1.82 -4.52
CA THR A 159 -20.84 1.83 -5.98
C THR A 159 -19.47 2.40 -6.42
N PRO A 160 -18.86 1.92 -7.52
CA PRO A 160 -17.44 2.13 -7.90
C PRO A 160 -17.01 3.58 -8.24
N ARG A 161 -17.47 4.58 -7.50
CA ARG A 161 -17.33 6.01 -7.79
C ARG A 161 -16.58 6.81 -6.71
N SER A 162 -16.01 6.19 -5.68
CA SER A 162 -15.35 6.98 -4.61
C SER A 162 -14.04 6.45 -4.01
N VAL A 163 -13.48 5.35 -4.50
CA VAL A 163 -12.07 5.01 -4.19
C VAL A 163 -11.42 4.44 -5.44
N ALA A 164 -11.15 5.32 -6.39
CA ALA A 164 -10.11 5.02 -7.33
C ALA A 164 -8.79 5.39 -6.64
N LEU A 165 -8.21 4.45 -5.90
CA LEU A 165 -6.82 4.50 -5.47
C LEU A 165 -6.29 3.09 -5.65
N THR A 166 -6.20 2.73 -6.91
CA THR A 166 -5.52 1.54 -7.38
C THR A 166 -4.87 1.96 -8.68
N ILE A 167 -3.54 2.06 -8.69
CA ILE A 167 -2.82 1.77 -9.91
C ILE A 167 -3.18 0.32 -10.22
N SER A 168 -3.97 0.15 -11.27
CA SER A 168 -4.55 -1.11 -11.69
C SER A 168 -3.46 -2.13 -11.97
N MET A 169 -3.16 -3.03 -11.03
CA MET A 169 -2.31 -4.17 -11.32
C MET A 169 -3.05 -5.34 -12.00
N LEU A 170 -4.39 -5.31 -12.14
CA LEU A 170 -5.14 -6.42 -12.78
C LEU A 170 -6.41 -6.00 -13.53
N ARG A 171 -6.31 -5.13 -14.55
CA ARG A 171 -7.33 -5.10 -15.63
C ARG A 171 -6.77 -4.62 -16.96
N LYS A 172 -5.78 -5.35 -17.49
CA LYS A 172 -5.42 -5.26 -18.91
C LYS A 172 -5.14 -6.65 -19.46
N HIS A 173 -6.19 -7.48 -19.57
CA HIS A 173 -6.35 -8.57 -20.55
C HIS A 173 -7.59 -9.41 -20.22
N ASN A 174 -8.75 -9.03 -20.79
CA ASN A 174 -9.78 -9.90 -21.39
C ASN A 174 -11.07 -9.09 -21.55
N SER A 175 -11.13 -8.30 -22.62
CA SER A 175 -12.41 -7.88 -23.20
C SER A 175 -12.83 -8.96 -24.20
N ASP A 176 -13.19 -10.14 -23.69
CA ASP A 176 -13.90 -11.19 -24.46
C ASP A 176 -14.64 -12.07 -23.46
N THR A 177 -15.77 -11.58 -22.94
CA THR A 177 -16.76 -12.41 -22.24
C THR A 177 -17.98 -12.57 -23.14
N TYR A 178 -18.10 -13.80 -23.64
CA TYR A 178 -19.20 -14.36 -24.38
C TYR A 178 -20.55 -14.11 -23.70
N LYS A 179 -21.53 -13.61 -24.47
CA LYS A 179 -22.94 -13.59 -24.08
C LYS A 179 -23.49 -15.00 -24.13
N ILE A 180 -23.83 -15.56 -22.97
CA ILE A 180 -24.68 -16.74 -22.89
C ILE A 180 -26.13 -16.25 -22.99
N HIS A 181 -26.73 -16.43 -24.17
CA HIS A 181 -28.17 -16.29 -24.36
C HIS A 181 -28.85 -17.52 -23.75
N GLY A 182 -29.53 -17.34 -22.62
CA GLY A 182 -30.51 -18.30 -22.12
C GLY A 182 -31.78 -18.19 -22.96
N GLY A 183 -32.02 -19.19 -23.81
CA GLY A 183 -33.26 -19.38 -24.54
C GLY A 183 -34.03 -20.60 -24.02
N SER A 184 -35.36 -20.48 -24.16
CA SER A 184 -36.49 -21.36 -23.81
C SER A 184 -36.78 -21.61 -22.33
#